data_AF-A0A8J6U6C1-F1
#
_entry.id   AF-A0A8J6U6C1-F1
#
_cell.length_a   1.000
_cell.length_b   1.000
_cell.length_c   1.000
_cell.angle_alpha   90.00
_cell.angle_beta   90.00
_cell.angle_gamma   90.00
#
_symmetry.space_group_name_H-M   'P 1'
#
loop_
_entity.id
_entity.type
_entity.pdbx_description
1 polymer ?
#
loop_
_entity_poly.entity_id
_entity_poly.type
_entity_poly.pdbx_seq_one_letter_code
_entity_poly.pdbx_strand_id
1 'polypeptide(L)'
;MPVPLTLGVPKRREDRPLTARLLLVSGDDGMVTEELAPMIGDRVVPLSELPPPVDAPAGVIGAVDLRGASTFEPPPGIALHIDCTAEQVSAVLELPVTAAVFVAGAVDVEVVRAITAAGFRAGIDFAAPIEQVADFLAVLAHTDTGFVGRVRTGREALAGIAATVAALRGD
;
A
#
# COMPACT_ATOMS: atom_id res chain seq x y z
N MET A 1 -29.86 4.26 -29.45
CA MET A 1 -28.61 4.95 -29.83
C MET A 1 -27.45 4.16 -29.26
N PRO A 2 -26.57 3.58 -30.08
CA PRO A 2 -25.39 2.87 -29.57
C PRO A 2 -24.37 3.90 -29.06
N VAL A 3 -23.88 3.71 -27.84
CA VAL A 3 -22.75 4.48 -27.31
C VAL A 3 -21.50 4.00 -28.05
N PRO A 4 -20.78 4.88 -28.78
CA PRO A 4 -19.57 4.48 -29.49
C PRO A 4 -18.47 4.27 -28.45
N LEU A 5 -18.22 3.01 -28.07
CA LEU A 5 -17.06 2.61 -27.28
C LEU A 5 -15.81 2.65 -28.17
N THR A 6 -15.38 3.86 -28.54
CA THR A 6 -13.98 4.08 -28.95
C THR A 6 -13.22 4.57 -27.75
N LEU A 7 -13.18 3.73 -26.71
CA LEU A 7 -12.21 3.90 -25.62
C LEU A 7 -10.83 3.58 -26.22
N GLY A 8 -10.22 4.57 -26.86
CA GLY A 8 -8.79 4.55 -27.09
C GLY A 8 -8.08 4.33 -25.76
N VAL A 9 -6.90 3.70 -25.80
CA VAL A 9 -6.11 3.47 -24.59
C VAL A 9 -5.95 4.81 -23.85
N PRO A 10 -6.45 4.93 -22.60
CA PRO A 10 -6.34 6.16 -21.85
C PRO A 10 -4.89 6.63 -21.87
N LYS A 11 -4.67 7.92 -22.18
CA LYS A 11 -3.32 8.49 -22.06
C LYS A 11 -2.86 8.27 -20.62
N ARG A 12 -1.66 7.68 -20.47
CA ARG A 12 -1.06 7.53 -19.16
C ARG A 12 -0.92 8.90 -18.51
N ARG A 13 -1.21 8.95 -17.21
CA ARG A 13 -1.12 10.17 -16.40
C ARG A 13 0.31 10.70 -16.30
N GLU A 14 1.28 9.80 -16.49
CA GLU A 14 2.71 10.07 -16.40
C GLU A 14 3.46 9.33 -17.50
N ASP A 15 4.60 9.89 -17.94
CA ASP A 15 5.45 9.29 -18.98
C ASP A 15 6.29 8.10 -18.48
N ARG A 16 6.27 7.84 -17.17
CA ARG A 16 6.98 6.70 -16.57
C ARG A 16 6.29 5.36 -16.84
N PRO A 17 7.04 4.25 -16.96
CA PRO A 17 6.44 2.93 -17.05
C PRO A 17 5.65 2.60 -15.77
N LEU A 18 4.61 1.76 -15.88
CA LEU A 18 3.80 1.33 -14.72
C LEU A 18 4.62 0.58 -13.66
N THR A 19 5.75 0.00 -14.07
CA THR A 19 6.69 -0.70 -13.19
C THR A 19 7.67 0.24 -12.51
N ALA A 20 7.75 1.51 -12.91
CA ALA A 20 8.66 2.47 -12.29
C ALA A 20 8.29 2.64 -10.81
N ARG A 21 9.28 2.48 -9.93
CA ARG A 21 9.12 2.65 -8.48
C ARG A 21 8.05 1.74 -7.84
N LEU A 22 7.71 0.64 -8.50
CA LEU A 22 6.69 -0.30 -8.02
C LEU A 22 7.14 -1.06 -6.76
N LEU A 23 8.42 -1.38 -6.67
CA LEU A 23 8.97 -2.23 -5.61
C LEU A 23 9.49 -1.37 -4.46
N LEU A 24 8.80 -1.42 -3.32
CA LEU A 24 9.23 -0.77 -2.09
C LEU A 24 10.07 -1.77 -1.28
N VAL A 25 11.35 -1.45 -1.08
CA VAL A 25 12.29 -2.35 -0.39
C VAL A 25 12.29 -2.01 1.10
N SER A 26 12.13 -3.04 1.94
CA SER A 26 12.26 -2.92 3.40
C SER A 26 13.62 -3.48 3.83
N GLY A 27 14.37 -2.76 4.67
CA GLY A 27 15.68 -3.22 5.18
C GLY A 27 16.87 -3.00 4.22
N ASP A 28 17.98 -3.68 4.51
CA ASP A 28 19.20 -3.75 3.68
C ASP A 28 19.16 -5.01 2.79
N ASP A 29 18.12 -5.13 1.97
CA ASP A 29 18.02 -6.26 1.03
C ASP A 29 19.11 -6.13 -0.04
N GLY A 30 20.23 -6.79 0.24
CA GLY A 30 21.39 -6.85 -0.62
C GLY A 30 21.10 -7.70 -1.84
N MET A 31 20.66 -7.04 -2.92
CA MET A 31 21.07 -7.24 -4.33
C MET A 31 20.03 -6.61 -5.25
N VAL A 32 19.95 -5.27 -5.24
CA VAL A 32 19.32 -4.55 -6.35
C VAL A 32 20.26 -4.65 -7.55
N THR A 33 19.88 -5.40 -8.57
CA THR A 33 20.61 -5.41 -9.85
C THR A 33 20.32 -4.12 -10.62
N GLU A 34 21.21 -3.73 -11.55
CA GLU A 34 20.97 -2.57 -12.42
C GLU A 34 19.64 -2.68 -13.19
N GLU A 35 19.22 -3.90 -13.53
CA GLU A 35 17.95 -4.17 -14.22
C GLU A 35 16.72 -3.83 -13.36
N LEU A 36 16.81 -4.03 -12.04
CA LEU A 36 15.71 -3.74 -11.11
C LEU A 36 15.70 -2.28 -10.66
N ALA A 37 16.82 -1.57 -10.76
CA ALA A 37 16.96 -0.20 -10.28
C ALA A 37 15.82 0.76 -10.72
N PRO A 38 15.32 0.72 -11.97
CA PRO A 38 14.19 1.57 -12.38
C PRO A 38 12.86 1.21 -11.71
N MET A 39 12.71 -0.03 -11.25
CA MET A 39 11.50 -0.52 -10.58
C MET A 39 11.52 -0.29 -9.07
N ILE A 40 12.68 -0.04 -8.49
CA ILE A 40 12.81 0.24 -7.07
C ILE A 40 12.26 1.64 -6.75
N GLY A 41 11.34 1.69 -5.80
CA GLY A 41 10.72 2.90 -5.31
C GLY A 41 11.35 3.39 -4.02
N ASP A 42 10.52 3.99 -3.17
CA ASP A 42 10.97 4.52 -1.88
C ASP A 42 11.36 3.39 -0.94
N ARG A 43 12.37 3.66 -0.11
CA ARG A 43 12.83 2.71 0.90
C ARG A 43 11.92 2.77 2.12
N VAL A 44 11.50 1.62 2.60
CA VAL A 44 10.73 1.48 3.84
C VAL A 44 11.71 1.22 4.99
N VAL A 45 11.74 2.11 5.98
CA VAL A 45 12.68 2.06 7.12
C VAL A 45 11.89 2.17 8.42
N PRO A 46 12.21 1.38 9.47
CA PRO A 46 11.60 1.56 10.78
C PRO A 46 11.75 3.00 11.27
N LEU A 47 10.67 3.60 11.76
CA LEU A 47 10.67 5.01 12.19
C LEU A 47 11.69 5.26 13.32
N SER A 48 11.94 4.25 14.16
CA SER A 48 12.95 4.27 15.23
C SER A 48 14.39 4.40 14.74
N GLU A 49 14.66 4.07 13.47
CA GLU A 49 16.00 4.15 12.87
C GLU A 49 16.25 5.47 12.13
N LEU A 50 15.23 6.32 11.99
CA LEU A 50 15.36 7.61 11.33
C LEU A 50 15.92 8.66 12.31
N PRO A 51 16.91 9.47 11.88
CA PRO A 51 17.44 10.53 12.72
C PRO A 51 16.42 11.67 12.89
N PRO A 52 16.19 12.18 14.12
CA PRO A 52 15.49 13.44 14.34
C PRO A 52 16.43 14.65 14.08
N PRO A 53 15.96 15.81 13.59
CA PRO A 53 14.62 16.18 13.14
C PRO A 53 14.41 15.94 11.62
N VAL A 54 13.20 15.52 11.27
CA VAL A 54 12.86 14.92 9.98
C VAL A 54 12.47 15.99 8.96
N ASP A 55 13.45 16.57 8.26
CA ASP A 55 13.25 16.72 6.82
C ASP A 55 13.45 15.31 6.27
N ALA A 56 12.36 14.57 6.05
CA ALA A 56 12.45 13.18 5.61
C ALA A 56 13.31 13.14 4.35
N PRO A 57 14.42 12.38 4.33
CA PRO A 57 15.22 12.27 3.13
C PRO A 57 14.31 11.79 2.00
N ALA A 58 14.37 12.49 0.86
CA ALA A 58 13.51 12.21 -0.27
C ALA A 58 13.61 10.71 -0.64
N GLY A 59 12.45 10.06 -0.78
CA GLY A 59 12.40 8.64 -1.13
C GLY A 59 12.47 7.67 0.05
N VAL A 60 12.10 8.09 1.26
CA VAL A 60 11.96 7.23 2.43
C VAL A 60 10.51 7.22 2.94
N ILE A 61 10.03 6.02 3.28
CA ILE A 61 8.75 5.76 3.94
C ILE A 61 9.05 5.23 5.35
N GLY A 62 8.45 5.84 6.37
CA GLY A 62 8.59 5.38 7.76
C GLY A 62 7.66 4.22 8.07
N ALA A 63 8.20 3.08 8.52
CA ALA A 63 7.41 1.97 9.04
C ALA A 63 7.20 2.14 10.54
N VAL A 64 5.94 2.06 10.99
CA VAL A 64 5.58 2.15 12.41
C VAL A 64 4.56 1.07 12.75
N ASP A 65 4.79 0.41 13.88
CA ASP A 65 3.86 -0.55 14.46
C ASP A 65 3.18 0.07 15.68
N LEU A 66 1.88 0.29 15.58
CA LEU A 66 1.05 0.85 16.63
C LEU A 66 0.36 -0.22 17.47
N ARG A 67 0.54 -1.51 17.17
CA ARG A 67 -0.11 -2.59 17.92
C ARG A 67 0.39 -2.57 19.37
N GLY A 68 -0.52 -2.26 20.30
CA GLY A 68 -0.19 -2.09 21.72
C GLY A 68 0.34 -0.71 22.12
N ALA A 69 0.47 0.22 21.17
CA ALA A 69 0.72 1.63 21.47
C ALA A 69 -0.60 2.38 21.73
N SER A 70 -0.60 3.28 22.70
CA SER A 70 -1.78 4.10 23.06
C SER A 70 -1.75 5.50 22.46
N THR A 71 -0.56 6.01 22.10
CA THR A 71 -0.36 7.34 21.53
C THR A 71 0.75 7.30 20.49
N PHE A 72 0.60 8.09 19.43
CA PHE A 72 1.59 8.24 18.37
C PHE A 72 1.51 9.66 17.80
N GLU A 73 2.66 10.34 17.75
CA GLU A 73 2.80 11.63 17.09
C GLU A 73 3.64 11.44 15.83
N PRO A 74 3.03 11.58 14.63
CA PRO A 74 3.76 11.34 13.40
C PRO A 74 4.74 12.49 13.10
N PRO A 75 5.95 12.19 12.61
CA PRO A 75 6.83 13.23 12.10
C PRO A 75 6.21 13.90 10.86
N PRO A 76 6.38 15.22 10.70
CA PRO A 76 5.82 15.94 9.56
C PRO A 76 6.54 15.56 8.27
N GLY A 77 5.81 15.60 7.15
CA GLY A 77 6.40 15.53 5.80
C GLY A 77 6.89 14.16 5.34
N ILE A 78 6.73 13.10 6.13
CA ILE A 78 7.07 11.73 5.73
C ILE A 78 5.83 10.92 5.38
N ALA A 79 5.94 10.05 4.37
CA ALA A 79 4.94 9.02 4.12
C ALA A 79 5.15 7.83 5.08
N LEU A 80 4.06 7.22 5.56
CA LEU A 80 4.13 6.15 6.55
C LEU A 80 3.54 4.82 6.06
N HIS A 81 4.10 3.73 6.53
CA HIS A 81 3.45 2.42 6.58
C HIS A 81 3.10 2.15 8.03
N ILE A 82 1.80 2.07 8.34
CA ILE A 82 1.28 1.97 9.71
C ILE A 82 0.67 0.59 9.89
N ASP A 83 1.21 -0.20 10.81
CA ASP A 83 0.57 -1.42 11.31
C ASP A 83 -0.30 -1.09 12.53
N CYS A 84 -1.58 -1.47 12.52
CA CYS A 84 -2.50 -1.21 13.63
C CYS A 84 -3.50 -2.37 13.81
N THR A 85 -4.25 -2.37 14.91
CA THR A 85 -5.41 -3.26 15.09
C THR A 85 -6.69 -2.64 14.51
N ALA A 86 -7.76 -3.42 14.38
CA ALA A 86 -9.05 -2.94 13.89
C ALA A 86 -9.62 -1.81 14.79
N GLU A 87 -9.41 -1.92 16.10
CA GLU A 87 -9.87 -0.93 17.09
C GLU A 87 -9.13 0.41 16.98
N GLN A 88 -7.92 0.40 16.42
CA GLN A 88 -7.07 1.59 16.28
C GLN A 88 -7.31 2.33 14.97
N VAL A 89 -8.06 1.76 14.02
CA VAL A 89 -8.23 2.33 12.68
C VAL A 89 -8.77 3.75 12.75
N SER A 90 -9.83 4.01 13.53
CA SER A 90 -10.41 5.36 13.64
C SER A 90 -9.39 6.41 14.05
N ALA A 91 -8.56 6.11 15.06
CA ALA A 91 -7.50 7.01 15.52
C ALA A 91 -6.41 7.21 14.45
N VAL A 92 -6.06 6.16 13.69
CA VAL A 92 -5.09 6.26 12.58
C VAL A 92 -5.62 7.17 11.46
N LEU A 93 -6.91 7.10 11.14
CA LEU A 93 -7.52 7.90 10.08
C LEU A 93 -7.62 9.39 10.42
N GLU A 94 -7.46 9.76 11.69
CA GLU A 94 -7.40 11.16 12.13
C GLU A 94 -5.98 11.76 12.02
N LEU A 95 -4.95 10.95 11.75
CA LEU A 95 -3.57 11.42 11.65
C LEU A 95 -3.37 12.27 10.38
N PRO A 96 -2.75 13.45 10.47
CA PRO A 96 -2.53 14.34 9.33
C PRO A 96 -1.31 13.91 8.50
N VAL A 97 -1.32 12.67 7.99
CA VAL A 97 -0.20 12.04 7.28
C VAL A 97 -0.62 11.43 5.97
N THR A 98 0.34 11.21 5.08
CA THR A 98 0.16 10.29 3.95
C THR A 98 0.59 8.90 4.40
N ALA A 99 -0.33 7.93 4.46
CA ALA A 99 0.05 6.58 4.89
C ALA A 99 -0.62 5.46 4.08
N ALA A 100 0.06 4.31 4.08
CA ALA A 100 -0.54 3.01 3.84
C ALA A 100 -0.83 2.33 5.19
N VAL A 101 -2.06 1.87 5.38
CA VAL A 101 -2.52 1.30 6.66
C VAL A 101 -2.70 -0.20 6.54
N PHE A 102 -1.99 -0.96 7.37
CA PHE A 102 -2.03 -2.42 7.47
C PHE A 102 -2.75 -2.79 8.76
N VAL A 103 -3.95 -3.36 8.63
CA VAL A 103 -4.76 -3.76 9.78
C VAL A 103 -4.50 -5.23 10.09
N ALA A 104 -4.14 -5.53 11.33
CA ALA A 104 -3.88 -6.88 11.80
C ALA A 104 -5.17 -7.70 11.95
N GLY A 105 -5.07 -9.00 11.68
CA GLY A 105 -6.20 -9.93 11.77
C GLY A 105 -7.10 -9.88 10.55
N ALA A 106 -8.31 -10.44 10.67
CA ALA A 106 -9.31 -10.40 9.60
C ALA A 106 -9.83 -8.97 9.43
N VAL A 107 -9.73 -8.45 8.21
CA VAL A 107 -10.15 -7.09 7.87
C VAL A 107 -11.46 -7.16 7.11
N ASP A 108 -12.51 -6.60 7.67
CA ASP A 108 -13.81 -6.47 7.01
C ASP A 108 -13.72 -5.44 5.85
N VAL A 109 -14.54 -5.65 4.84
CA VAL A 109 -14.82 -4.75 3.73
C VAL A 109 -15.03 -3.31 4.20
N GLU A 110 -15.80 -3.10 5.28
CA GLU A 110 -16.09 -1.78 5.81
C GLU A 110 -14.84 -1.05 6.32
N VAL A 111 -13.86 -1.77 6.86
CA VAL A 111 -12.59 -1.20 7.32
C VAL A 111 -11.77 -0.71 6.12
N VAL A 112 -11.69 -1.52 5.05
CA VAL A 112 -10.99 -1.12 3.81
C VAL A 112 -11.66 0.10 3.18
N ARG A 113 -13.00 0.16 3.17
CA ARG A 113 -13.76 1.33 2.71
C ARG A 113 -13.47 2.56 3.54
N ALA A 114 -13.43 2.45 4.87
CA ALA A 114 -13.12 3.57 5.75
C ALA A 114 -11.71 4.14 5.49
N ILE A 115 -10.71 3.26 5.34
CA ILE A 115 -9.32 3.67 5.05
C ILE A 115 -9.25 4.44 3.72
N THR A 116 -9.83 3.88 2.66
CA THR A 116 -9.79 4.49 1.33
C THR A 116 -10.60 5.79 1.25
N ALA A 117 -11.76 5.85 1.90
CA ALA A 117 -12.59 7.05 1.97
C ALA A 117 -11.91 8.21 2.73
N ALA A 118 -11.05 7.90 3.70
CA ALA A 118 -10.23 8.87 4.42
C ALA A 118 -8.99 9.33 3.62
N GLY A 119 -8.79 8.84 2.39
CA GLY A 119 -7.67 9.22 1.53
C GLY A 119 -6.36 8.46 1.81
N PHE A 120 -6.39 7.47 2.70
CA PHE A 120 -5.26 6.59 2.97
C PHE A 120 -5.20 5.45 1.94
N ARG A 121 -4.02 4.85 1.77
CA ARG A 121 -3.87 3.62 0.98
C ARG A 121 -4.15 2.41 1.88
N ALA A 122 -4.99 1.50 1.43
CA ALA A 122 -5.15 0.23 2.12
C ALA A 122 -3.90 -0.65 1.93
N GLY A 123 -3.47 -1.31 2.99
CA GLY A 123 -2.35 -2.25 3.00
C GLY A 123 -2.84 -3.69 3.20
N ILE A 124 -2.22 -4.65 2.52
CA ILE A 124 -2.49 -6.09 2.69
C ILE A 124 -1.19 -6.89 2.75
N ASP A 125 -1.13 -7.93 3.58
CA ASP A 125 -0.13 -9.00 3.47
C ASP A 125 -0.69 -10.11 2.59
N PHE A 126 -0.07 -10.37 1.44
CA PHE A 126 -0.53 -11.41 0.51
C PHE A 126 -0.31 -12.84 0.99
N ALA A 127 0.32 -13.02 2.16
CA ALA A 127 0.33 -14.29 2.86
C ALA A 127 -0.85 -14.48 3.82
N ALA A 128 -1.78 -13.53 3.88
CA ALA A 128 -3.05 -13.69 4.58
C ALA A 128 -3.88 -14.85 3.97
N PRO A 129 -4.87 -15.39 4.71
CA PRO A 129 -5.81 -16.37 4.17
C PRO A 129 -6.47 -15.90 2.86
N ILE A 130 -6.75 -16.84 1.95
CA ILE A 130 -7.22 -16.52 0.60
C ILE A 130 -8.57 -15.79 0.61
N GLU A 131 -9.44 -16.14 1.55
CA GLU A 131 -10.75 -15.52 1.76
C GLU A 131 -10.58 -14.03 2.09
N GLN A 132 -9.61 -13.71 2.96
CA GLN A 132 -9.30 -12.34 3.34
C GLN A 132 -8.72 -11.53 2.17
N VAL A 133 -7.85 -12.15 1.35
CA VAL A 133 -7.33 -11.49 0.14
C VAL A 133 -8.45 -11.22 -0.85
N ALA A 134 -9.36 -12.18 -1.04
CA ALA A 134 -10.50 -12.02 -1.94
C ALA A 134 -11.44 -10.89 -1.48
N ASP A 135 -11.83 -10.88 -0.21
CA ASP A 135 -12.69 -9.83 0.36
C ASP A 135 -12.05 -8.44 0.22
N PHE A 136 -10.76 -8.32 0.53
CA PHE A 136 -10.01 -7.06 0.37
C PHE A 136 -10.00 -6.57 -1.09
N LEU A 137 -9.70 -7.46 -2.04
CA LEU A 137 -9.63 -7.11 -3.45
C LEU A 137 -11.01 -6.79 -4.04
N ALA A 138 -12.08 -7.44 -3.56
CA ALA A 138 -13.45 -7.14 -3.96
C ALA A 138 -13.84 -5.69 -3.62
N VAL A 139 -13.37 -5.16 -2.49
CA VAL A 139 -13.54 -3.73 -2.16
C VAL A 139 -12.77 -2.87 -3.13
N LEU A 140 -11.47 -3.13 -3.27
CA LEU A 140 -10.57 -2.25 -4.02
C LEU A 140 -10.88 -2.19 -5.51
N ALA A 141 -11.45 -3.25 -6.09
CA ALA A 141 -11.93 -3.26 -7.46
C ALA A 141 -12.95 -2.14 -7.74
N HIS A 142 -13.60 -1.61 -6.70
CA HIS A 142 -14.59 -0.54 -6.77
C HIS A 142 -14.09 0.81 -6.20
N THR A 143 -12.79 0.92 -5.91
CA THR A 143 -12.19 2.15 -5.39
C THR A 143 -11.26 2.79 -6.44
N ASP A 144 -11.20 4.13 -6.43
CA ASP A 144 -10.29 4.88 -7.31
C ASP A 144 -8.87 4.99 -6.74
N THR A 145 -8.62 4.35 -5.60
CA THR A 145 -7.36 4.38 -4.86
C THR A 145 -6.60 3.07 -5.04
N GLY A 146 -5.29 3.17 -5.30
CA GLY A 146 -4.41 2.00 -5.24
C GLY A 146 -4.18 1.49 -3.81
N PHE A 147 -3.50 0.36 -3.69
CA PHE A 147 -3.17 -0.27 -2.41
C PHE A 147 -1.67 -0.63 -2.35
N VAL A 148 -1.21 -1.03 -1.16
CA VAL A 148 0.14 -1.54 -0.95
C VAL A 148 0.08 -2.99 -0.51
N GLY A 149 0.70 -3.88 -1.28
CA GLY A 149 0.83 -5.31 -0.94
C GLY A 149 2.19 -5.62 -0.35
N ARG A 150 2.23 -6.29 0.80
CA ARG A 150 3.45 -6.92 1.35
C ARG A 150 3.53 -8.35 0.83
N VAL A 151 4.73 -8.71 0.39
CA VAL A 151 5.06 -10.03 -0.17
C VAL A 151 6.43 -10.44 0.33
N ARG A 152 6.66 -11.74 0.52
CA ARG A 152 7.94 -12.32 0.91
C ARG A 152 8.69 -12.91 -0.26
N THR A 153 7.99 -13.24 -1.35
CA THR A 153 8.57 -13.88 -2.53
C THR A 153 8.00 -13.32 -3.82
N GLY A 154 8.74 -13.45 -4.92
CA GLY A 154 8.23 -13.12 -6.25
C GLY A 154 7.00 -13.94 -6.65
N ARG A 155 6.87 -15.17 -6.13
CA ARG A 155 5.67 -16.00 -6.35
C ARG A 155 4.43 -15.40 -5.69
N GLU A 156 4.56 -14.89 -4.47
CA GLU A 156 3.47 -14.16 -3.79
C GLU A 156 3.13 -12.87 -4.53
N ALA A 157 4.13 -12.15 -5.04
CA ALA A 157 3.89 -10.96 -5.87
C ALA A 157 3.09 -11.28 -7.14
N LEU A 158 3.47 -12.33 -7.87
CA LEU A 158 2.74 -12.78 -9.05
C LEU A 158 1.33 -13.25 -8.71
N ALA A 159 1.16 -13.98 -7.59
CA ALA A 159 -0.14 -14.40 -7.11
C ALA A 159 -1.03 -13.19 -6.77
N GLY A 160 -0.50 -12.17 -6.09
CA GLY A 160 -1.22 -10.94 -5.76
C GLY A 160 -1.64 -10.15 -7.00
N ILE A 161 -0.76 -10.05 -8.01
CA ILE A 161 -1.10 -9.43 -9.30
C ILE A 161 -2.21 -10.22 -10.00
N ALA A 162 -2.09 -11.55 -10.06
CA ALA A 162 -3.10 -12.41 -10.69
C ALA A 162 -4.46 -12.29 -9.97
N ALA A 163 -4.46 -12.31 -8.63
CA ALA A 163 -5.66 -12.11 -7.82
C ALA A 163 -6.29 -10.74 -8.05
N THR A 164 -5.48 -9.69 -8.18
CA THR A 164 -5.97 -8.34 -8.51
C THR A 164 -6.63 -8.32 -9.88
N VAL A 165 -6.04 -8.97 -10.89
CA VAL A 165 -6.62 -9.07 -12.23
C VAL A 165 -7.93 -9.87 -12.21
N ALA A 166 -7.99 -10.97 -11.46
CA ALA A 166 -9.20 -11.77 -11.28
C ALA A 166 -10.32 -10.93 -10.63
N ALA A 167 -10.02 -10.24 -9.54
CA ALA A 167 -10.98 -9.36 -8.85
C ALA A 167 -11.50 -8.24 -9.77
N LEU A 168 -10.64 -7.62 -10.58
CA LEU A 168 -11.04 -6.59 -11.56
C LEU A 168 -11.89 -7.15 -12.72
N ARG A 169 -11.85 -8.47 -12.95
CA ARG A 169 -12.72 -9.17 -13.91
C ARG A 169 -14.01 -9.69 -13.29
N GLY A 170 -14.09 -9.73 -11.96
CA GLY A 170 -15.18 -10.35 -11.21
C GLY A 170 -15.13 -11.88 -11.19
N ASP A 171 -13.93 -12.46 -11.32
CA ASP A 171 -13.68 -13.91 -11.23
C ASP A 171 -13.60 -14.40 -9.77
#